data_AF-A0A535LZP9-F1
#
_entry.id   AF-A0A535LZP9-F1
#
_cell.length_a   1.000
_cell.length_b   1.000
_cell.length_c   1.000
_cell.angle_alpha   90.00
_cell.angle_beta   90.00
_cell.angle_gamma   90.00
#
_symmetry.space_group_name_H-M   'P 1'
#
loop_
_entity.id
_entity.type
_entity.pdbx_description
1 polymer ?
#
loop_
_entity_poly.entity_id
_entity_poly.type
_entity_poly.pdbx_seq_one_letter_code
_entity_poly.pdbx_strand_id
1 'polypeptide(L)'
;MSSLALSIDPDPWALSFGVLEQATPAGFLCVSRSEVGASRVEVADPPAGEWSLVTRVRDRRPTSEGFSAVLDTDHPDGMTAQVDVRAAGDETIAVTIGVDGAAVVAQSFVARDEERFLGFVERSHAVSLDRGVVENYVGEGPYQPHEYAFLTDTVPAWGIRNRPDATYFPLPWVLSTRGYGLSIDQDDLSYVRLRVDAPDRWSIEVEGAHLAFTVYAALDTL
;
A
#
# COMPACT_ATOMS: atom_id res chain seq x y z
N MET A 1 -24.69 3.15 -7.13
CA MET A 1 -24.22 3.97 -6.00
C MET A 1 -23.56 3.06 -4.98
N SER A 2 -22.25 2.95 -5.06
CA SER A 2 -21.43 2.37 -3.99
C SER A 2 -21.16 3.47 -2.98
N SER A 3 -21.65 3.36 -1.74
CA SER A 3 -21.20 4.25 -0.65
C SER A 3 -20.12 3.56 0.16
N LEU A 4 -19.15 4.32 0.66
CA LEU A 4 -18.23 3.84 1.68
C LEU A 4 -19.02 3.56 2.97
N ALA A 5 -19.00 2.30 3.39
CA ALA A 5 -19.59 1.86 4.64
C ALA A 5 -18.48 1.28 5.51
N LEU A 6 -17.98 2.08 6.45
CA LEU A 6 -16.95 1.61 7.38
C LEU A 6 -17.52 0.58 8.34
N SER A 7 -17.00 -0.64 8.32
CA SER A 7 -17.23 -1.66 9.33
C SER A 7 -15.92 -2.18 9.90
N ILE A 8 -15.98 -2.62 11.15
CA ILE A 8 -14.83 -3.07 11.92
C ILE A 8 -15.20 -4.38 12.58
N ASP A 9 -14.42 -5.43 12.33
CA ASP A 9 -14.41 -6.62 13.16
C ASP A 9 -13.30 -6.48 14.20
N PRO A 10 -13.57 -6.64 15.51
CA PRO A 10 -12.59 -6.35 16.55
C PRO A 10 -11.67 -7.54 16.88
N ASP A 11 -12.10 -8.78 16.59
CA ASP A 11 -11.37 -10.01 16.92
C ASP A 11 -11.85 -11.18 16.02
N PRO A 12 -11.08 -11.59 14.99
CA PRO A 12 -9.85 -10.95 14.54
C PRO A 12 -10.12 -9.53 14.00
N TRP A 13 -9.12 -8.66 14.10
CA TRP A 13 -9.17 -7.30 13.59
C TRP A 13 -9.34 -7.28 12.06
N ALA A 14 -10.40 -6.63 11.58
CA ALA A 14 -10.56 -6.33 10.16
C ALA A 14 -11.26 -4.99 9.90
N LEU A 15 -10.79 -4.28 8.88
CA LEU A 15 -11.45 -3.11 8.31
C LEU A 15 -12.17 -3.48 7.00
N SER A 16 -13.37 -2.93 6.82
CA SER A 16 -14.03 -2.90 5.52
C SER A 16 -14.64 -1.53 5.28
N PHE A 17 -14.64 -1.13 4.03
CA PHE A 17 -15.21 0.13 3.53
C PHE A 17 -16.41 -0.14 2.61
N GLY A 18 -17.03 -1.31 2.75
CA GLY A 18 -18.12 -1.79 1.90
C GLY A 18 -17.60 -2.41 0.62
N VAL A 19 -17.19 -1.59 -0.36
CA VAL A 19 -16.66 -2.08 -1.65
C VAL A 19 -15.22 -2.60 -1.57
N LEU A 20 -14.47 -2.14 -0.57
CA LEU A 20 -13.10 -2.52 -0.32
C LEU A 20 -13.03 -3.22 1.04
N GLU A 21 -12.63 -4.49 1.03
CA GLU A 21 -12.54 -5.33 2.22
C GLU A 21 -11.06 -5.65 2.48
N GLN A 22 -10.66 -5.67 3.75
CA GLN A 22 -9.36 -6.21 4.15
C GLN A 22 -9.25 -7.70 3.80
N ALA A 23 -8.15 -8.13 3.19
CA ALA A 23 -7.93 -9.55 2.85
C ALA A 23 -7.27 -10.34 3.97
N THR A 24 -6.22 -9.79 4.57
CA THR A 24 -5.51 -10.33 5.72
C THR A 24 -5.30 -9.23 6.76
N PRO A 25 -5.07 -9.56 8.03
CA PRO A 25 -4.68 -8.56 9.00
C PRO A 25 -3.51 -7.71 8.52
N ALA A 26 -3.53 -6.42 8.90
CA ALA A 26 -2.43 -5.50 8.65
C ALA A 26 -1.13 -6.09 9.20
N GLY A 27 -0.04 -5.91 8.45
CA GLY A 27 1.25 -6.51 8.76
C GLY A 27 2.33 -5.44 8.97
N PHE A 28 3.37 -5.77 9.73
CA PHE A 28 4.58 -4.97 9.82
C PHE A 28 5.85 -5.82 9.89
N LEU A 29 6.97 -5.24 9.49
CA LEU A 29 8.32 -5.81 9.63
C LEU A 29 9.17 -4.90 10.51
N CYS A 30 10.04 -5.47 11.34
CA CYS A 30 11.01 -4.72 12.13
C CYS A 30 12.35 -4.48 11.40
N VAL A 31 12.48 -4.99 10.17
CA VAL A 31 13.63 -4.81 9.29
C VAL A 31 13.18 -4.24 7.95
N SER A 32 13.93 -3.28 7.42
CA SER A 32 13.66 -2.71 6.10
C SER A 32 13.86 -3.79 5.05
N ARG A 33 13.11 -3.72 3.94
CA ARG A 33 13.37 -4.60 2.80
C ARG A 33 14.49 -4.05 1.93
N SER A 34 14.84 -2.78 2.09
CA SER A 34 15.80 -2.08 1.25
C SER A 34 17.25 -2.22 1.74
N GLU A 35 17.84 -3.41 1.59
CA GLU A 35 19.30 -3.58 1.73
C GLU A 35 20.06 -3.68 0.39
N VAL A 36 19.40 -3.72 -0.79
CA VAL A 36 20.14 -4.00 -2.03
C VAL A 36 19.59 -3.29 -3.28
N GLY A 37 20.35 -2.30 -3.78
CA GLY A 37 20.50 -1.99 -5.22
C GLY A 37 19.24 -1.82 -6.09
N ALA A 38 19.44 -1.85 -7.41
CA ALA A 38 18.36 -1.72 -8.38
C ALA A 38 17.61 -3.06 -8.55
N SER A 39 16.44 -3.20 -7.94
CA SER A 39 15.57 -4.38 -8.04
C SER A 39 14.79 -4.41 -9.36
N ARG A 40 14.60 -5.61 -9.96
CA ARG A 40 13.80 -5.84 -11.18
C ARG A 40 12.32 -6.06 -10.85
N VAL A 41 11.44 -5.58 -11.74
CA VAL A 41 9.95 -5.54 -11.61
C VAL A 41 9.22 -6.89 -11.57
N GLU A 42 9.81 -7.99 -12.06
CA GLU A 42 9.12 -9.29 -12.02
C GLU A 42 9.20 -9.97 -10.64
N VAL A 43 10.10 -9.49 -9.79
CA VAL A 43 10.19 -9.89 -8.40
C VAL A 43 9.76 -8.66 -7.61
N ALA A 44 8.93 -8.86 -6.60
CA ALA A 44 8.87 -7.92 -5.52
C ALA A 44 10.28 -7.41 -5.16
N ASP A 45 10.41 -6.14 -4.76
CA ASP A 45 11.51 -5.82 -3.82
C ASP A 45 11.52 -6.91 -2.75
N PRO A 46 12.70 -7.35 -2.26
CA PRO A 46 12.93 -8.69 -1.74
C PRO A 46 11.77 -9.21 -0.91
N PRO A 47 11.38 -10.49 -1.10
CA PRO A 47 10.18 -11.05 -0.46
C PRO A 47 10.21 -10.69 1.02
N ALA A 48 9.07 -10.19 1.51
CA ALA A 48 8.94 -9.77 2.89
C ALA A 48 9.53 -10.85 3.82
N GLY A 49 10.20 -10.42 4.88
CA GLY A 49 10.46 -11.30 6.01
C GLY A 49 9.15 -11.86 6.57
N GLU A 50 9.25 -12.67 7.62
CA GLU A 50 8.06 -13.12 8.33
C GLU A 50 7.35 -11.89 8.92
N TRP A 51 6.15 -11.60 8.40
CA TRP A 51 5.33 -10.51 8.87
C TRP A 51 4.83 -10.78 10.27
N SER A 52 4.91 -9.78 11.15
CA SER A 52 4.04 -9.73 12.31
C SER A 52 2.71 -9.12 11.94
N LEU A 53 1.62 -9.69 12.44
CA LEU A 53 0.26 -9.32 12.12
C LEU A 53 -0.39 -8.61 13.29
N VAL A 54 -1.17 -7.59 12.96
CA VAL A 54 -2.18 -7.02 13.86
C VAL A 54 -3.27 -8.06 14.08
N THR A 55 -3.69 -8.30 15.32
CA THR A 55 -4.57 -9.43 15.63
C THR A 55 -5.95 -9.02 16.11
N ARG A 56 -6.06 -8.13 17.10
CA ARG A 56 -7.35 -7.74 17.70
C ARG A 56 -7.30 -6.36 18.33
N VAL A 57 -8.47 -5.78 18.56
CA VAL A 57 -8.61 -4.50 19.29
C VAL A 57 -8.31 -4.71 20.77
N ARG A 58 -7.37 -3.92 21.31
CA ARG A 58 -7.08 -3.83 22.75
C ARG A 58 -7.87 -2.72 23.42
N ASP A 59 -7.80 -1.51 22.86
CA ASP A 59 -8.54 -0.33 23.32
C ASP A 59 -9.09 0.42 22.11
N ARG A 60 -10.27 1.01 22.23
CA ARG A 60 -10.89 1.83 21.17
C ARG A 60 -11.56 3.04 21.77
N ARG A 61 -11.29 4.19 21.17
CA ARG A 61 -11.85 5.48 21.58
C ARG A 61 -12.55 6.12 20.40
N PRO A 62 -13.86 6.39 20.50
CA PRO A 62 -14.53 7.19 19.49
C PRO A 62 -13.97 8.61 19.49
N THR A 63 -13.91 9.22 18.32
CA THR A 63 -13.61 10.64 18.12
C THR A 63 -14.82 11.33 17.47
N SER A 64 -14.77 12.65 17.29
CA SER A 64 -15.84 13.38 16.59
C SER A 64 -15.96 12.99 15.11
N GLU A 65 -14.88 12.48 14.51
CA GLU A 65 -14.79 12.20 13.07
C GLU A 65 -14.57 10.72 12.76
N GLY A 66 -14.48 9.85 13.78
CA GLY A 66 -14.23 8.42 13.60
C GLY A 66 -13.81 7.75 14.91
N PHE A 67 -12.65 7.10 14.93
CA PHE A 67 -12.11 6.48 16.13
C PHE A 67 -10.59 6.34 16.08
N SER A 68 -9.99 6.23 17.26
CA SER A 68 -8.63 5.73 17.44
C SER A 68 -8.65 4.40 18.19
N ALA A 69 -7.68 3.54 17.94
CA ALA A 69 -7.57 2.23 18.56
C ALA A 69 -6.11 1.83 18.81
N VAL A 70 -5.91 1.07 19.88
CA VAL A 70 -4.68 0.31 20.11
C VAL A 70 -5.01 -1.15 19.81
N LEU A 71 -4.18 -1.79 19.00
CA LEU A 71 -4.37 -3.16 18.54
C LEU A 71 -3.21 -4.04 19.03
N ASP A 72 -3.54 -5.27 19.41
CA ASP A 72 -2.54 -6.30 19.67
C ASP A 72 -1.88 -6.76 18.37
N THR A 73 -0.65 -7.27 18.50
CA THR A 73 0.07 -7.93 17.40
C THR A 73 0.49 -9.33 17.84
N ASP A 74 0.89 -10.18 16.90
CA ASP A 74 1.50 -11.48 17.18
C ASP A 74 3.04 -11.41 17.36
N HIS A 75 3.63 -10.21 17.33
CA HIS A 75 5.07 -10.05 17.47
C HIS A 75 5.55 -10.56 18.85
N PRO A 76 6.63 -11.36 18.91
CA PRO A 76 7.06 -12.04 20.14
C PRO A 76 7.42 -11.08 21.29
N ASP A 77 7.86 -9.87 20.98
CA ASP A 77 8.18 -8.83 21.97
C ASP A 77 6.95 -8.07 22.49
N GLY A 78 5.74 -8.46 22.08
CA GLY A 78 4.49 -7.88 22.57
C GLY A 78 4.19 -6.47 22.04
N MET A 79 4.65 -6.17 20.82
CA MET A 79 4.41 -4.88 20.17
C MET A 79 2.92 -4.64 19.94
N THR A 80 2.55 -3.37 19.80
CA THR A 80 1.17 -2.94 19.53
C THR A 80 1.12 -2.02 18.32
N ALA A 81 0.02 -2.07 17.58
CA ALA A 81 -0.26 -1.08 16.55
C ALA A 81 -1.22 0.01 17.09
N GLN A 82 -1.03 1.23 16.62
CA GLN A 82 -1.99 2.32 16.75
C GLN A 82 -2.72 2.51 15.43
N VAL A 83 -4.03 2.67 15.47
CA VAL A 83 -4.83 2.97 14.29
C VAL A 83 -5.71 4.17 14.55
N ASP A 84 -5.67 5.12 13.63
CA ASP A 84 -6.60 6.25 13.57
C ASP A 84 -7.43 6.13 12.30
N VAL A 85 -8.75 6.14 12.42
CA VAL A 85 -9.68 6.16 11.28
C VAL A 85 -10.58 7.37 11.41
N ARG A 86 -10.68 8.17 10.36
CA ARG A 86 -11.49 9.38 10.32
C ARG A 86 -12.23 9.52 8.99
N ALA A 87 -13.46 10.01 9.04
CA ALA A 87 -14.12 10.58 7.89
C ALA A 87 -13.33 11.82 7.45
N ALA A 88 -12.99 11.90 6.16
CA ALA A 88 -12.20 13.00 5.60
C ALA A 88 -13.00 13.87 4.60
N GLY A 89 -14.28 13.56 4.42
CA GLY A 89 -15.20 14.22 3.51
C GLY A 89 -16.34 13.27 3.15
N ASP A 90 -17.21 13.71 2.26
CA ASP A 90 -18.23 12.83 1.68
C ASP A 90 -17.53 11.68 0.95
N GLU A 91 -17.95 10.44 1.23
CA GLU A 91 -17.44 9.24 0.55
C GLU A 91 -15.91 9.07 0.63
N THR A 92 -15.30 9.59 1.70
CA THR A 92 -13.84 9.60 1.89
C THR A 92 -13.47 9.21 3.32
N ILE A 93 -12.63 8.17 3.49
CA ILE A 93 -12.16 7.70 4.79
C ILE A 93 -10.64 7.68 4.80
N ALA A 94 -10.03 8.38 5.74
CA ALA A 94 -8.59 8.36 5.97
C ALA A 94 -8.24 7.41 7.13
N VAL A 95 -7.16 6.67 6.95
CA VAL A 95 -6.65 5.68 7.89
C VAL A 95 -5.16 5.93 8.11
N THR A 96 -4.72 5.87 9.36
CA THR A 96 -3.31 5.81 9.71
C THR A 96 -3.07 4.59 10.59
N ILE A 97 -2.08 3.77 10.24
CA ILE A 97 -1.63 2.61 11.00
C ILE A 97 -0.18 2.86 11.39
N GLY A 98 0.12 2.91 12.68
CA GLY A 98 1.47 3.10 13.21
C GLY A 98 1.92 1.92 14.06
N VAL A 99 3.17 1.49 13.91
CA VAL A 99 3.81 0.49 14.75
C VAL A 99 5.21 0.99 15.12
N ASP A 100 5.40 1.40 16.36
CA ASP A 100 6.68 1.92 16.84
C ASP A 100 7.79 0.88 16.65
N GLY A 101 8.87 1.27 15.98
CA GLY A 101 10.00 0.37 15.70
C GLY A 101 9.82 -0.54 14.48
N ALA A 102 8.67 -0.48 13.79
CA ALA A 102 8.55 -1.10 12.47
C ALA A 102 9.41 -0.34 11.44
N ALA A 103 10.00 -1.10 10.53
CA ALA A 103 10.68 -0.59 9.34
C ALA A 103 9.77 -0.62 8.11
N VAL A 104 8.75 -1.47 8.10
CA VAL A 104 7.72 -1.53 7.05
C VAL A 104 6.35 -1.75 7.67
N VAL A 105 5.34 -1.03 7.20
CA VAL A 105 3.93 -1.26 7.54
C VAL A 105 3.12 -1.52 6.27
N ALA A 106 2.18 -2.46 6.33
CA ALA A 106 1.35 -2.84 5.20
C ALA A 106 -0.11 -3.09 5.56
N GLN A 107 -0.98 -2.84 4.58
CA GLN A 107 -2.39 -3.16 4.62
C GLN A 107 -2.75 -3.93 3.34
N SER A 108 -3.45 -5.05 3.48
CA SER A 108 -3.92 -5.85 2.36
C SER A 108 -5.43 -5.75 2.17
N PHE A 109 -5.87 -5.99 0.95
CA PHE A 109 -7.25 -5.87 0.52
C PHE A 109 -7.63 -6.99 -0.44
N VAL A 110 -8.91 -7.35 -0.45
CA VAL A 110 -9.46 -8.37 -1.35
C VAL A 110 -9.44 -7.87 -2.79
N ALA A 111 -8.83 -8.66 -3.67
CA ALA A 111 -8.82 -8.45 -5.10
C ALA A 111 -9.79 -9.44 -5.77
N ARG A 112 -10.80 -8.96 -6.49
CA ARG A 112 -11.82 -9.82 -7.13
C ARG A 112 -11.44 -10.19 -8.55
N ASP A 113 -11.98 -11.28 -9.09
CA ASP A 113 -11.72 -11.65 -10.48
C ASP A 113 -12.05 -10.50 -11.44
N GLU A 114 -11.25 -10.35 -12.50
CA GLU A 114 -11.36 -9.31 -13.53
C GLU A 114 -11.15 -7.85 -13.07
N GLU A 115 -10.98 -7.61 -11.77
CA GLU A 115 -10.64 -6.29 -11.23
C GLU A 115 -9.32 -5.80 -11.81
N ARG A 116 -9.35 -4.60 -12.40
CA ARG A 116 -8.20 -3.89 -12.94
C ARG A 116 -7.90 -2.67 -12.09
N PHE A 117 -6.62 -2.38 -11.99
CA PHE A 117 -6.05 -1.26 -11.27
C PHE A 117 -5.46 -0.28 -12.28
N LEU A 118 -5.92 0.96 -12.20
CA LEU A 118 -5.50 2.08 -13.03
C LEU A 118 -5.00 3.21 -12.12
N GLY A 119 -4.63 4.32 -12.73
CA GLY A 119 -4.03 5.43 -12.00
C GLY A 119 -2.51 5.27 -12.00
N PHE A 120 -1.90 5.35 -10.82
CA PHE A 120 -0.45 5.42 -10.61
C PHE A 120 0.22 6.65 -11.26
N VAL A 121 -0.56 7.44 -12.01
CA VAL A 121 -0.17 8.66 -12.74
C VAL A 121 0.78 8.36 -13.87
N GLU A 122 2.01 8.86 -13.90
CA GLU A 122 2.87 8.64 -15.05
C GLU A 122 3.44 7.22 -14.97
N ARG A 123 2.96 6.33 -15.83
CA ARG A 123 3.54 5.00 -16.04
C ARG A 123 3.59 4.67 -17.53
N SER A 124 4.80 4.49 -18.04
CA SER A 124 5.04 4.19 -19.46
C SER A 124 4.98 2.70 -19.80
N HIS A 125 4.93 1.81 -18.79
CA HIS A 125 4.87 0.36 -19.01
C HIS A 125 3.45 -0.18 -19.20
N ALA A 126 2.45 0.40 -18.52
CA ALA A 126 1.07 -0.04 -18.55
C ALA A 126 0.12 1.06 -18.08
N VAL A 127 -1.08 1.09 -18.66
CA VAL A 127 -2.19 1.99 -18.24
C VAL A 127 -3.18 1.26 -17.33
N SER A 128 -3.27 -0.06 -17.45
CA SER A 128 -4.19 -0.92 -16.70
C SER A 128 -3.45 -2.19 -16.29
N LEU A 129 -3.49 -2.48 -15.00
CA LEU A 129 -2.79 -3.60 -14.37
C LEU A 129 -3.81 -4.53 -13.71
N ASP A 130 -3.57 -5.84 -13.77
CA ASP A 130 -4.22 -6.82 -12.87
C ASP A 130 -3.25 -7.42 -11.85
N ARG A 131 -1.94 -7.32 -12.14
CA ARG A 131 -0.87 -7.91 -11.34
C ARG A 131 0.43 -7.13 -11.45
N GLY A 132 1.34 -7.40 -10.53
CA GLY A 132 2.68 -6.82 -10.50
C GLY A 132 2.91 -5.95 -9.28
N VAL A 133 4.07 -5.29 -9.22
CA VAL A 133 4.41 -4.34 -8.17
C VAL A 133 4.62 -2.98 -8.79
N VAL A 134 3.96 -1.97 -8.23
CA VAL A 134 4.15 -0.56 -8.56
C VAL A 134 4.87 0.13 -7.41
N GLU A 135 6.05 0.67 -7.69
CA GLU A 135 6.84 1.48 -6.79
C GLU A 135 6.44 2.96 -6.91
N ASN A 136 6.42 3.64 -5.76
CA ASN A 136 6.29 5.09 -5.68
C ASN A 136 7.60 5.65 -5.14
N TYR A 137 8.51 5.93 -6.08
CA TYR A 137 9.80 6.53 -5.84
C TYR A 137 10.17 7.40 -7.05
N VAL A 138 10.56 8.64 -6.81
CA VAL A 138 10.97 9.54 -7.89
C VAL A 138 12.32 9.09 -8.42
N GLY A 139 12.36 8.58 -9.65
CA GLY A 139 13.59 8.13 -10.27
C GLY A 139 13.56 8.21 -11.79
N GLU A 140 14.74 8.17 -12.37
CA GLU A 140 14.93 8.13 -13.82
C GLU A 140 14.48 6.77 -14.38
N GLY A 141 13.70 6.80 -15.48
CA GLY A 141 13.19 5.62 -16.18
C GLY A 141 11.72 5.74 -16.61
N PRO A 142 11.18 4.67 -17.23
CA PRO A 142 11.87 3.43 -17.54
C PRO A 142 12.69 3.58 -18.84
N TYR A 143 13.93 3.09 -18.83
CA TYR A 143 14.76 3.03 -20.04
C TYR A 143 14.70 1.66 -20.72
N GLN A 144 15.12 1.58 -21.97
CA GLN A 144 15.34 0.31 -22.65
C GLN A 144 16.49 -0.46 -21.97
N PRO A 145 16.45 -1.80 -21.94
CA PRO A 145 17.46 -2.60 -21.23
C PRO A 145 18.92 -2.30 -21.61
N HIS A 146 19.17 -1.93 -22.87
CA HIS A 146 20.51 -1.61 -23.36
C HIS A 146 21.00 -0.22 -22.95
N GLU A 147 20.11 0.69 -22.53
CA GLU A 147 20.46 2.06 -22.16
C GLU A 147 21.00 2.14 -20.73
N TYR A 148 20.54 1.26 -19.82
CA TYR A 148 20.95 1.28 -18.41
C TYR A 148 22.47 1.20 -18.21
N ALA A 149 23.18 0.40 -19.01
CA ALA A 149 24.64 0.26 -18.89
C ALA A 149 25.40 1.57 -19.12
N PHE A 150 24.81 2.54 -19.82
CA PHE A 150 25.41 3.86 -20.05
C PHE A 150 24.96 4.91 -19.02
N LEU A 151 23.79 4.70 -18.41
CA LEU A 151 23.19 5.65 -17.48
C LEU A 151 23.68 5.46 -16.04
N THR A 152 24.02 4.24 -15.63
CA THR A 152 24.46 3.95 -14.25
C THR A 152 25.73 4.68 -13.83
N ASP A 153 26.57 5.12 -14.78
CA ASP A 153 27.80 5.86 -14.51
C ASP A 153 27.59 7.39 -14.44
N THR A 154 26.41 7.88 -14.87
CA THR A 154 26.12 9.33 -14.98
C THR A 154 24.97 9.77 -14.08
N VAL A 155 24.04 8.87 -13.78
CA VAL A 155 22.94 9.10 -12.84
C VAL A 155 23.36 8.58 -11.45
N PRO A 156 23.16 9.36 -10.37
CA PRO A 156 23.41 8.87 -9.02
C PRO A 156 22.65 7.57 -8.74
N ALA A 157 23.24 6.65 -7.99
CA ALA A 157 22.64 5.34 -7.73
C ALA A 157 21.23 5.41 -7.11
N TRP A 158 20.94 6.45 -6.33
CA TRP A 158 19.60 6.70 -5.78
C TRP A 158 18.61 7.19 -6.86
N GLY A 159 19.08 7.93 -7.86
CA GLY A 159 18.24 8.56 -8.87
C GLY A 159 17.85 7.66 -10.04
N ILE A 160 18.32 6.41 -10.11
CA ILE A 160 17.99 5.47 -11.19
C ILE A 160 17.34 4.21 -10.63
N ARG A 161 16.19 3.84 -11.21
CA ARG A 161 15.50 2.58 -10.87
C ARG A 161 15.48 1.71 -12.11
N ASN A 162 16.11 0.53 -12.07
CA ASN A 162 16.09 -0.42 -13.18
C ASN A 162 14.78 -1.22 -13.20
N ARG A 163 13.69 -0.49 -13.45
CA ARG A 163 12.33 -0.97 -13.28
C ARG A 163 11.44 -0.50 -14.43
N PRO A 164 10.67 -1.40 -15.08
CA PRO A 164 9.60 -1.01 -15.99
C PRO A 164 8.62 0.04 -15.47
N ASP A 165 8.32 0.08 -14.18
CA ASP A 165 7.42 1.07 -13.57
C ASP A 165 8.12 2.34 -13.05
N ALA A 166 9.43 2.50 -13.30
CA ALA A 166 10.15 3.72 -12.96
C ALA A 166 9.52 4.94 -13.63
N THR A 167 9.55 6.08 -12.94
CA THR A 167 9.00 7.35 -13.43
C THR A 167 9.54 8.49 -12.57
N TYR A 168 9.69 9.67 -13.19
CA TYR A 168 10.01 10.90 -12.46
C TYR A 168 8.79 11.53 -11.80
N PHE A 169 7.57 11.03 -12.07
CA PHE A 169 6.32 11.55 -11.52
C PHE A 169 5.38 10.45 -11.00
N PRO A 170 5.82 9.65 -10.02
CA PRO A 170 4.93 8.74 -9.32
C PRO A 170 3.93 9.52 -8.46
N LEU A 171 2.68 9.09 -8.47
CA LEU A 171 1.73 9.41 -7.40
C LEU A 171 1.16 8.09 -6.87
N PRO A 172 1.19 7.87 -5.54
CA PRO A 172 0.72 6.64 -4.92
C PRO A 172 -0.82 6.61 -4.85
N TRP A 173 -1.46 6.70 -6.00
CA TRP A 173 -2.92 6.74 -6.16
C TRP A 173 -3.36 5.65 -7.12
N VAL A 174 -4.28 4.80 -6.68
CA VAL A 174 -4.83 3.68 -7.45
C VAL A 174 -6.34 3.83 -7.59
N LEU A 175 -6.84 3.50 -8.77
CA LEU A 175 -8.26 3.39 -9.07
C LEU A 175 -8.58 1.94 -9.43
N SER A 176 -9.62 1.38 -8.82
CA SER A 176 -10.12 0.06 -9.16
C SER A 176 -11.34 0.16 -10.08
N THR A 177 -11.44 -0.74 -11.06
CA THR A 177 -12.67 -0.90 -11.87
C THR A 177 -13.90 -1.31 -11.06
N ARG A 178 -13.74 -1.63 -9.77
CA ARG A 178 -14.86 -1.86 -8.84
C ARG A 178 -15.47 -0.58 -8.25
N GLY A 179 -15.01 0.58 -8.70
CA GLY A 179 -15.60 1.87 -8.31
C GLY A 179 -15.11 2.39 -6.97
N TYR A 180 -13.82 2.22 -6.68
CA TYR A 180 -13.16 2.86 -5.55
C TYR A 180 -11.75 3.34 -5.95
N GLY A 181 -11.24 4.31 -5.20
CA GLY A 181 -9.85 4.75 -5.26
C GLY A 181 -9.17 4.60 -3.91
N LEU A 182 -7.84 4.56 -3.91
CA LEU A 182 -7.01 4.63 -2.72
C LEU A 182 -5.77 5.48 -2.99
N SER A 183 -5.39 6.35 -2.06
CA SER A 183 -4.08 7.03 -2.06
C SER A 183 -3.28 6.65 -0.82
N ILE A 184 -1.96 6.48 -0.96
CA ILE A 184 -1.03 6.47 0.17
C ILE A 184 -0.63 7.93 0.42
N ASP A 185 -0.83 8.43 1.63
CA ASP A 185 -0.79 9.87 1.93
C ASP A 185 0.50 10.27 2.66
N GLN A 186 1.64 9.85 2.12
CA GLN A 186 2.98 10.17 2.64
C GLN A 186 4.06 10.09 1.54
N ASP A 187 5.28 10.53 1.86
CA ASP A 187 6.41 10.65 0.93
C ASP A 187 7.49 9.57 1.10
N ASP A 188 7.34 8.66 2.06
CA ASP A 188 8.18 7.48 2.19
C ASP A 188 8.10 6.58 0.94
N LEU A 189 9.18 5.82 0.70
CA LEU A 189 9.20 4.78 -0.32
C LEU A 189 8.03 3.81 -0.08
N SER A 190 7.15 3.68 -1.07
CA SER A 190 5.95 2.87 -0.95
C SER A 190 5.70 2.01 -2.17
N TYR A 191 4.94 0.95 -1.95
CA TYR A 191 4.62 -0.05 -2.97
C TYR A 191 3.12 -0.32 -3.01
N VAL A 192 2.61 -0.56 -4.22
CA VAL A 192 1.32 -1.20 -4.45
C VAL A 192 1.58 -2.56 -5.08
N ARG A 193 1.15 -3.62 -4.40
CA ARG A 193 1.41 -5.01 -4.76
C ARG A 193 0.13 -5.67 -5.23
N LEU A 194 0.02 -5.88 -6.52
CA LEU A 194 -1.18 -6.40 -7.17
C LEU A 194 -1.01 -7.90 -7.41
N ARG A 195 -1.71 -8.74 -6.63
CA ARG A 195 -1.80 -10.20 -6.83
C ARG A 195 -0.46 -10.94 -6.94
N VAL A 196 0.61 -10.37 -6.39
CA VAL A 196 1.95 -10.98 -6.43
C VAL A 196 2.10 -12.03 -5.33
N ASP A 197 1.50 -11.79 -4.17
CA ASP A 197 1.62 -12.68 -3.01
C ASP A 197 0.48 -13.71 -2.95
N ALA A 198 -0.72 -13.42 -3.48
CA ALA A 198 -1.81 -14.38 -3.72
C ALA A 198 -2.77 -13.82 -4.79
N PRO A 199 -3.48 -14.67 -5.56
CA PRO A 199 -4.31 -14.20 -6.68
C PRO A 199 -5.54 -13.39 -6.26
N ASP A 200 -6.00 -13.51 -5.01
CA ASP A 200 -7.21 -12.90 -4.46
C ASP A 200 -6.92 -11.69 -3.56
N ARG A 201 -5.68 -11.19 -3.54
CA ARG A 201 -5.29 -10.05 -2.71
C ARG A 201 -4.39 -9.06 -3.43
N TRP A 202 -4.46 -7.82 -2.97
CA TRP A 202 -3.48 -6.79 -3.25
C TRP A 202 -3.12 -6.07 -1.95
N SER A 203 -2.01 -5.35 -1.91
CA SER A 203 -1.60 -4.60 -0.71
C SER A 203 -0.93 -3.28 -1.05
N ILE A 204 -0.94 -2.41 -0.05
CA ILE A 204 -0.09 -1.21 0.01
C ILE A 204 0.92 -1.39 1.13
N GLU A 205 2.10 -0.83 0.93
CA GLU A 205 3.21 -0.92 1.86
C GLU A 205 4.00 0.37 1.87
N VAL A 206 4.55 0.72 3.03
CA VAL A 206 5.48 1.82 3.20
C VAL A 206 6.71 1.35 3.95
N GLU A 207 7.90 1.72 3.47
CA GLU A 207 9.17 1.64 4.19
C GLU A 207 9.22 2.74 5.28
N GLY A 208 8.50 2.49 6.38
CA GLY A 208 8.44 3.36 7.53
C GLY A 208 7.63 2.75 8.67
N ALA A 209 7.67 3.39 9.84
CA ALA A 209 6.95 2.94 11.03
C ALA A 209 5.44 3.23 10.99
N HIS A 210 4.94 3.87 9.93
CA HIS A 210 3.54 4.22 9.78
C HIS A 210 3.10 4.18 8.32
N LEU A 211 1.84 3.83 8.10
CA LEU A 211 1.14 3.80 6.84
C LEU A 211 -0.12 4.67 6.96
N ALA A 212 -0.15 5.77 6.21
CA ALA A 212 -1.29 6.66 6.03
C ALA A 212 -1.89 6.46 4.64
N PHE A 213 -3.20 6.25 4.55
CA PHE A 213 -3.90 6.12 3.29
C PHE A 213 -5.33 6.63 3.36
N THR A 214 -5.87 7.03 2.22
CA THR A 214 -7.26 7.46 2.08
C THR A 214 -7.97 6.59 1.06
N VAL A 215 -9.18 6.15 1.41
CA VAL A 215 -10.10 5.40 0.55
C VAL A 215 -11.19 6.35 0.06
N TYR A 216 -11.51 6.26 -1.23
CA TYR A 216 -12.53 7.05 -1.91
C TYR A 216 -13.55 6.09 -2.54
N ALA A 217 -14.86 6.30 -2.37
CA ALA A 217 -15.82 5.69 -3.28
C ALA A 217 -15.84 6.48 -4.59
N ALA A 218 -15.81 5.79 -5.73
CA ALA A 218 -16.02 6.44 -7.00
C ALA A 218 -17.52 6.70 -7.20
N LEU A 219 -17.88 7.95 -7.48
CA LEU A 219 -19.16 8.27 -8.11
C LEU A 219 -19.13 7.70 -9.53
N ASP A 220 -20.24 7.11 -9.98
CA ASP A 220 -20.42 6.41 -11.26
C ASP A 220 -19.69 7.11 -12.44
N THR A 221 -18.42 6.80 -12.66
CA THR A 221 -17.62 7.23 -13.81
C THR A 221 -16.46 6.27 -14.01
N LEU A 222 -16.67 5.31 -14.91
CA LEU A 222 -15.76 4.92 -16.01
C LEU A 222 -16.62 4.30 -17.13
#